data_AF-A0A914Y7Y0-F1
#
_entry.id   AF-A0A914Y7Y0-F1
#
_cell.length_a   1.000
_cell.length_b   1.000
_cell.length_c   1.000
_cell.angle_alpha   90.00
_cell.angle_beta   90.00
_cell.angle_gamma   90.00
#
_symmetry.space_group_name_H-M   'P 1'
#
loop_
_entity.id
_entity.type
_entity.pdbx_description
1 polymer ?
#
loop_
_entity_poly.entity_id
_entity_poly.type
_entity_poly.pdbx_seq_one_letter_code
_entity_poly.pdbx_strand_id
1 'polypeptide(L)'
;MPTNGVTVDVVTIILGNTDTQTSVLRVLDGAIIAKNIRLIPVSEGTRTVCMRVEVHGCTYRDTLQSYTIPQGSHIDGLELRDLSYDGDERDDGKLINGIGKLFDGVLGSDNFEVEPGAWIGWHKNDVTINGGMISAEFRFNERRNFTAISLHTSNFRKLGAQLFSEAVILFSTSDDDLYSSRIVKFEQQPDFTFETSRWVRIPINSRLAKKLRIDLTFGDSAEYLLISEIKFESNNVAFRLPDTIDDDTTDSILTIDSQNAIEIISSNTASKQTTLETFIYILLPFSLAVMFLIALACYLLLPRHARTPMKAFQSKPLMGEYYDQQCCGTSSRSNASTKRYAPTPEKLSYDDSEYADPDIEAGQLAAASSKHYATTNLLQSQYSFAPTNFW
;
A
#
# COMPACT_ATOMS: atom_id res chain seq x y z
N MET A 1 10.10 -37.63 -30.17
CA MET A 1 10.55 -37.81 -28.78
C MET A 1 10.21 -36.52 -28.05
N PRO A 2 9.24 -36.52 -27.11
CA PRO A 2 8.91 -35.29 -26.40
C PRO A 2 9.97 -35.04 -25.34
N THR A 3 10.54 -33.84 -25.38
CA THR A 3 11.45 -33.30 -24.37
C THR A 3 10.64 -32.99 -23.12
N ASN A 4 10.91 -33.73 -22.03
CA ASN A 4 10.37 -33.43 -20.72
C ASN A 4 10.85 -32.04 -20.29
N GLY A 5 9.96 -31.05 -20.34
CA GLY A 5 10.14 -29.78 -19.66
C GLY A 5 10.10 -30.04 -18.17
N VAL A 6 11.25 -29.89 -17.52
CA VAL A 6 11.33 -29.85 -16.06
C VAL A 6 10.74 -28.50 -15.65
N THR A 7 9.53 -28.52 -15.10
CA THR A 7 8.99 -27.40 -14.33
C THR A 7 9.87 -27.25 -13.10
N VAL A 8 10.64 -26.16 -13.03
CA VAL A 8 11.35 -25.79 -11.81
C VAL A 8 10.31 -25.22 -10.87
N ASP A 9 9.85 -26.03 -9.92
CA ASP A 9 9.05 -25.57 -8.80
C ASP A 9 9.88 -24.56 -8.01
N VAL A 10 9.55 -23.27 -8.11
CA VAL A 10 10.26 -22.24 -7.36
C VAL A 10 9.78 -22.30 -5.91
N VAL A 11 10.46 -23.11 -5.09
CA VAL A 11 10.30 -23.09 -3.65
C VAL A 11 11.03 -21.86 -3.12
N THR A 12 10.28 -20.83 -2.72
CA THR A 12 10.85 -19.64 -2.08
C THR A 12 11.37 -20.00 -0.70
N ILE A 13 12.68 -19.99 -0.52
CA ILE A 13 13.32 -20.24 0.79
C ILE A 13 13.37 -18.94 1.57
N ILE A 14 12.69 -18.90 2.70
CA ILE A 14 12.76 -17.79 3.65
C ILE A 14 13.96 -18.02 4.57
N LEU A 15 14.92 -17.08 4.58
CA LEU A 15 16.10 -17.16 5.45
C LEU A 15 15.69 -17.05 6.92
N GLY A 16 15.92 -18.12 7.69
CA GLY A 16 15.66 -18.18 9.13
C GLY A 16 16.77 -17.56 9.99
N ASN A 17 16.84 -18.01 11.25
CA ASN A 17 17.81 -17.53 12.24
C ASN A 17 19.22 -18.08 11.98
N THR A 18 20.22 -17.27 12.30
CA THR A 18 21.64 -17.65 12.34
C THR A 18 22.11 -18.09 13.73
N ASP A 19 21.33 -17.80 14.76
CA ASP A 19 21.58 -18.16 16.16
C ASP A 19 20.28 -18.58 16.87
N THR A 20 20.36 -18.97 18.14
CA THR A 20 19.23 -19.51 18.92
C THR A 20 18.52 -18.50 19.81
N GLN A 21 19.05 -17.28 19.93
CA GLN A 21 18.60 -16.27 20.91
C GLN A 21 17.82 -15.14 20.25
N THR A 22 18.22 -14.73 19.05
CA THR A 22 17.60 -13.61 18.34
C THR A 22 16.36 -14.06 17.59
N SER A 23 15.33 -13.21 17.55
CA SER A 23 14.20 -13.36 16.65
C SER A 23 14.50 -12.65 15.33
N VAL A 24 13.90 -13.15 14.25
CA VAL A 24 14.15 -12.66 12.90
C VAL A 24 12.82 -12.41 12.24
N LEU A 25 12.52 -11.13 11.95
CA LEU A 25 11.35 -10.75 11.19
C LEU A 25 11.64 -10.84 9.69
N ARG A 26 10.73 -11.48 8.95
CA ARG A 26 10.75 -11.54 7.50
C ARG A 26 9.44 -11.00 6.96
N VAL A 27 9.53 -9.87 6.27
CA VAL A 27 8.40 -9.30 5.53
C VAL A 27 8.26 -10.10 4.25
N LEU A 28 7.05 -10.59 3.98
CA LEU A 28 6.73 -11.30 2.75
C LEU A 28 6.41 -10.28 1.64
N ASP A 29 6.78 -10.63 0.42
CA ASP A 29 6.41 -9.87 -0.77
C ASP A 29 4.93 -10.14 -1.08
N GLY A 30 4.05 -9.35 -0.47
CA GLY A 30 2.59 -9.49 -0.58
C GLY A 30 1.95 -10.18 0.63
N ALA A 31 0.67 -9.87 0.85
CA ALA A 31 -0.11 -10.50 1.92
C ALA A 31 -0.61 -11.88 1.48
N ILE A 32 -0.52 -12.88 2.37
CA ILE A 32 -1.05 -14.22 2.13
C ILE A 32 -2.39 -14.35 2.85
N ILE A 33 -3.46 -14.63 2.11
CA ILE A 33 -4.79 -14.93 2.67
C ILE A 33 -4.85 -16.43 2.97
N ALA A 34 -4.75 -16.81 4.24
CA ALA A 34 -4.75 -18.23 4.62
C ALA A 34 -5.51 -18.50 5.93
N LYS A 35 -6.16 -19.67 5.99
CA LYS A 35 -6.70 -20.23 7.23
C LYS A 35 -5.68 -21.11 7.97
N ASN A 36 -4.82 -21.79 7.23
CA ASN A 36 -3.79 -22.67 7.76
C ASN A 36 -2.45 -22.31 7.12
N ILE A 37 -1.40 -22.17 7.93
CA ILE A 37 -0.04 -21.92 7.49
C ILE A 37 0.83 -23.11 7.92
N ARG A 38 1.59 -23.68 6.99
CA ARG A 38 2.55 -24.74 7.26
C ARG A 38 3.96 -24.23 7.03
N LEU A 39 4.78 -24.26 8.08
CA LEU A 39 6.20 -23.93 8.00
C LEU A 39 7.02 -25.21 7.91
N ILE A 40 7.81 -25.34 6.86
CA ILE A 40 8.66 -26.50 6.62
C ILE A 40 10.11 -26.07 6.84
N PRO A 41 10.76 -26.52 7.94
CA PRO A 41 12.14 -26.15 8.20
C PRO A 41 13.08 -26.78 7.17
N VAL A 42 13.98 -25.97 6.62
CA VAL A 42 15.04 -26.40 5.71
C VAL A 42 16.39 -26.06 6.35
N SER A 43 17.32 -27.01 6.34
CA SER A 43 18.67 -26.86 6.89
C SER A 43 19.68 -27.52 5.95
N GLU A 44 20.81 -26.86 5.72
CA GLU A 44 21.88 -27.40 4.86
C GLU A 44 22.55 -28.65 5.46
N GLY A 45 22.59 -28.75 6.79
CA GLY A 45 23.17 -29.89 7.51
C GLY A 45 22.14 -30.70 8.31
N THR A 46 22.50 -31.94 8.63
CA THR A 46 21.74 -32.82 9.54
C THR A 46 21.86 -32.33 10.97
N ARG A 47 20.94 -31.49 11.40
CA ARG A 47 20.80 -31.01 12.77
C ARG A 47 19.34 -31.06 13.19
N THR A 48 19.10 -31.22 14.48
CA THR A 48 17.77 -31.00 15.04
C THR A 48 17.39 -29.55 14.82
N VAL A 49 16.22 -29.32 14.23
CA VAL A 49 15.69 -27.96 14.02
C VAL A 49 14.67 -27.67 15.11
N CYS A 50 14.81 -26.51 15.74
CA CYS A 50 13.85 -25.97 16.69
C CYS A 50 13.32 -24.65 16.14
N MET A 51 12.02 -24.39 16.28
CA MET A 51 11.39 -23.16 15.82
C MET A 51 10.52 -22.57 16.92
N ARG A 52 10.60 -21.25 17.07
CA ARG A 52 9.59 -20.41 17.72
C ARG A 52 9.11 -19.45 16.64
N VAL A 53 7.80 -19.34 16.47
CA VAL A 53 7.21 -18.65 15.32
C VAL A 53 6.13 -17.72 15.84
N GLU A 54 6.13 -16.51 15.31
CA GLU A 54 5.03 -15.57 15.41
C GLU A 54 4.58 -15.21 13.98
N VAL A 55 3.27 -15.02 13.78
CA VAL A 55 2.70 -14.66 12.47
C VAL A 55 2.04 -13.30 12.60
N HIS A 56 2.61 -12.32 11.90
CA HIS A 56 2.04 -10.97 11.84
C HIS A 56 1.04 -10.86 10.69
N GLY A 57 -0.15 -10.37 10.98
CA GLY A 57 -1.20 -10.13 10.00
C GLY A 57 -2.43 -9.46 10.60
N CYS A 58 -3.50 -9.41 9.82
CA CYS A 58 -4.80 -8.96 10.26
C CYS A 58 -5.85 -10.03 9.97
N THR A 59 -6.99 -9.98 10.68
CA THR A 59 -8.11 -10.84 10.34
C THR A 59 -8.59 -10.51 8.93
N TYR A 60 -8.53 -11.47 8.02
CA TYR A 60 -9.16 -11.34 6.71
C TYR A 60 -10.68 -11.39 6.90
N ARG A 61 -11.32 -10.22 6.79
CA ARG A 61 -12.78 -10.04 6.96
C ARG A 61 -13.51 -10.07 5.64
N ASP A 62 -12.79 -10.04 4.53
CA ASP A 62 -13.40 -10.03 3.23
C ASP A 62 -13.87 -11.41 2.81
N THR A 63 -15.01 -11.42 2.12
CA THR A 63 -15.77 -12.61 1.77
C THR A 63 -15.51 -13.06 0.35
N LEU A 64 -14.68 -12.33 -0.40
CA LEU A 64 -14.32 -12.69 -1.76
C LEU A 64 -13.55 -14.01 -1.70
N GLN A 65 -14.09 -15.01 -2.39
CA GLN A 65 -13.52 -16.35 -2.45
C GLN A 65 -12.59 -16.49 -3.65
N SER A 66 -13.01 -15.96 -4.79
CA SER A 66 -12.21 -15.95 -6.01
C SER A 66 -12.76 -14.94 -7.01
N TYR A 67 -11.90 -14.52 -7.95
CA TYR A 67 -12.33 -13.85 -9.16
C TYR A 67 -11.89 -14.62 -10.40
N THR A 68 -12.65 -14.46 -11.48
CA THR A 68 -12.37 -15.03 -12.79
C THR A 68 -12.29 -13.91 -13.80
N ILE A 69 -11.15 -13.77 -14.47
CA ILE A 69 -10.87 -12.65 -15.37
C ILE A 69 -9.88 -13.09 -16.46
N PRO A 70 -9.89 -12.50 -17.67
CA PRO A 70 -8.79 -12.66 -18.60
C PRO A 70 -7.45 -12.28 -17.95
N GLN A 71 -6.43 -13.09 -18.16
CA GLN A 71 -5.07 -12.81 -17.74
C GLN A 71 -4.60 -11.49 -18.36
N GLY A 72 -3.79 -10.73 -17.63
CA GLY A 72 -3.17 -9.52 -18.16
C GLY A 72 -2.20 -9.84 -19.30
N SER A 73 -1.76 -8.81 -20.02
CA SER A 73 -0.86 -8.98 -21.17
C SER A 73 0.51 -8.36 -20.90
N HIS A 74 1.53 -8.85 -21.59
CA HIS A 74 2.80 -8.13 -21.68
C HIS A 74 2.63 -6.99 -22.67
N ILE A 75 2.91 -5.76 -22.25
CA ILE A 75 2.68 -4.55 -23.03
C ILE A 75 3.98 -3.76 -23.08
N ASP A 76 4.57 -3.58 -24.26
CA ASP A 76 5.80 -2.79 -24.48
C ASP A 76 6.96 -3.12 -23.52
N GLY A 77 7.10 -4.41 -23.18
CA GLY A 77 8.12 -4.91 -22.26
C GLY A 77 7.77 -4.77 -20.77
N LEU A 78 6.60 -4.23 -20.46
CA LEU A 78 6.03 -4.19 -19.11
C LEU A 78 5.24 -5.48 -18.84
N GLU A 79 5.48 -6.06 -17.67
CA GLU A 79 4.75 -7.22 -17.17
C GLU A 79 3.52 -6.76 -16.39
N LEU A 80 2.36 -6.81 -17.05
CA LEU A 80 1.05 -6.42 -16.49
C LEU A 80 0.14 -7.64 -16.27
N ARG A 81 0.71 -8.84 -16.16
CA ARG A 81 -0.02 -10.05 -15.74
C ARG A 81 -0.24 -10.08 -14.24
N ASP A 82 -1.24 -10.86 -13.84
CA ASP A 82 -1.49 -11.19 -12.44
C ASP A 82 -0.60 -12.36 -11.98
N LEU A 83 0.70 -12.09 -11.80
CA LEU A 83 1.67 -13.12 -11.42
C LEU A 83 1.53 -13.59 -9.95
N SER A 84 0.78 -12.87 -9.11
CA SER A 84 0.49 -13.27 -7.74
C SER A 84 -0.82 -14.05 -7.61
N TYR A 85 -1.53 -14.28 -8.73
CA TYR A 85 -2.76 -15.05 -8.74
C TYR A 85 -2.53 -16.48 -8.25
N ASP A 86 -3.24 -16.88 -7.20
CA ASP A 86 -3.05 -18.15 -6.50
C ASP A 86 -3.95 -19.30 -7.01
N GLY A 87 -4.72 -19.04 -8.07
CA GLY A 87 -5.57 -20.01 -8.75
C GLY A 87 -4.95 -20.58 -10.02
N ASP A 88 -5.81 -21.05 -10.93
CA ASP A 88 -5.39 -21.68 -12.18
C ASP A 88 -5.51 -20.71 -13.36
N GLU A 89 -4.54 -20.73 -14.27
CA GLU A 89 -4.66 -20.13 -15.61
C GLU A 89 -5.08 -21.22 -16.60
N ARG A 90 -6.25 -21.05 -17.22
CA ARG A 90 -6.76 -21.97 -18.24
C ARG A 90 -6.14 -21.71 -19.60
N ASP A 91 -6.24 -22.71 -20.49
CA ASP A 91 -5.80 -22.62 -21.89
C ASP A 91 -6.45 -21.47 -22.68
N ASP A 92 -7.63 -20.99 -22.25
CA ASP A 92 -8.32 -19.83 -22.83
C ASP A 92 -7.76 -18.47 -22.33
N GLY A 93 -6.66 -18.49 -21.58
CA GLY A 93 -6.03 -17.29 -21.01
C GLY A 93 -6.82 -16.67 -19.88
N LYS A 94 -7.75 -17.40 -19.25
CA LYS A 94 -8.51 -16.90 -18.08
C LYS A 94 -7.95 -17.45 -16.79
N LEU A 95 -7.88 -16.57 -15.80
CA LEU A 95 -7.61 -16.87 -14.40
C LEU A 95 -8.89 -17.36 -13.73
N ILE A 96 -8.84 -18.45 -12.98
CA ILE A 96 -9.98 -19.03 -12.25
C ILE A 96 -9.60 -19.54 -10.85
N ASN A 97 -10.59 -19.62 -9.97
CA ASN A 97 -10.49 -20.27 -8.65
C ASN A 97 -9.47 -19.68 -7.66
N GLY A 98 -8.98 -18.47 -7.90
CA GLY A 98 -8.03 -17.80 -7.02
C GLY A 98 -8.28 -16.31 -6.84
N ILE A 99 -7.34 -15.70 -6.14
CA ILE A 99 -7.21 -14.28 -5.82
C ILE A 99 -5.75 -13.87 -6.14
N GLY A 100 -5.55 -12.62 -6.50
CA GLY A 100 -4.26 -12.03 -6.84
C GLY A 100 -4.31 -10.51 -6.71
N LYS A 101 -3.65 -9.79 -7.61
CA LYS A 101 -3.43 -8.34 -7.51
C LYS A 101 -4.70 -7.51 -7.34
N LEU A 102 -5.84 -7.91 -7.91
CA LEU A 102 -7.08 -7.13 -7.80
C LEU A 102 -7.66 -7.05 -6.38
N PHE A 103 -7.09 -7.80 -5.43
CA PHE A 103 -7.59 -7.90 -4.07
C PHE A 103 -6.46 -8.03 -3.01
N ASP A 104 -5.26 -7.54 -3.30
CA ASP A 104 -4.08 -7.70 -2.42
C ASP A 104 -3.79 -6.48 -1.51
N GLY A 105 -4.51 -5.37 -1.70
CA GLY A 105 -4.35 -4.12 -0.95
C GLY A 105 -3.37 -3.12 -1.59
N VAL A 106 -2.76 -3.45 -2.73
CA VAL A 106 -1.71 -2.65 -3.37
C VAL A 106 -2.31 -1.73 -4.44
N LEU A 107 -2.02 -0.44 -4.30
CA LEU A 107 -2.41 0.56 -5.29
C LEU A 107 -1.28 0.84 -6.26
N GLY A 108 -1.59 0.77 -7.56
CA GLY A 108 -0.64 1.12 -8.60
C GLY A 108 -0.37 2.63 -8.67
N SER A 109 0.89 2.99 -8.89
CA SER A 109 1.30 4.38 -9.10
C SER A 109 0.81 4.94 -10.44
N ASP A 110 0.70 6.28 -10.55
CA ASP A 110 0.24 6.96 -11.77
C ASP A 110 1.03 6.51 -13.01
N ASN A 111 2.36 6.59 -12.94
CA ASN A 111 3.23 6.10 -14.01
C ASN A 111 3.49 4.60 -13.83
N PHE A 112 2.67 3.78 -14.49
CA PHE A 112 2.75 2.32 -14.41
C PHE A 112 4.04 1.71 -15.00
N GLU A 113 4.90 2.45 -15.71
CA GLU A 113 6.23 1.97 -16.10
C GLU A 113 7.18 1.79 -14.91
N VAL A 114 6.99 2.59 -13.85
CA VAL A 114 7.85 2.56 -12.67
C VAL A 114 7.59 1.29 -11.85
N GLU A 115 6.31 0.91 -11.77
CA GLU A 115 5.85 -0.23 -10.99
C GLU A 115 4.74 -1.00 -11.73
N PRO A 116 5.07 -1.65 -12.86
CA PRO A 116 4.09 -2.39 -13.64
C PRO A 116 3.53 -3.58 -12.86
N GLY A 117 4.30 -4.11 -11.92
CA GLY A 117 3.90 -5.20 -11.04
C GLY A 117 2.69 -4.90 -10.16
N ALA A 118 2.34 -3.62 -9.92
CA ALA A 118 1.15 -3.24 -9.17
C ALA A 118 -0.13 -3.14 -10.02
N TRP A 119 -0.04 -3.38 -11.33
CA TRP A 119 -1.15 -3.26 -12.26
C TRP A 119 -1.44 -4.60 -12.93
N ILE A 120 -2.72 -4.82 -13.24
CA ILE A 120 -3.13 -5.75 -14.30
C ILE A 120 -3.59 -4.92 -15.49
N GLY A 121 -3.10 -5.26 -16.68
CA GLY A 121 -3.32 -4.46 -17.88
C GLY A 121 -3.70 -5.30 -19.08
N TRP A 122 -4.61 -4.76 -19.89
CA TRP A 122 -5.07 -5.37 -21.13
C TRP A 122 -4.97 -4.37 -22.28
N HIS A 123 -4.58 -4.87 -23.45
CA HIS A 123 -4.57 -4.08 -24.67
C HIS A 123 -5.90 -4.22 -25.41
N LYS A 124 -6.48 -3.11 -25.88
CA LYS A 124 -7.84 -3.06 -26.46
C LYS A 124 -8.05 -4.02 -27.64
N ASN A 125 -7.01 -4.29 -28.42
CA ASN A 125 -7.07 -5.18 -29.59
C ASN A 125 -6.54 -6.60 -29.31
N ASP A 126 -6.39 -6.99 -28.04
CA ASP A 126 -6.00 -8.35 -27.71
C ASP A 126 -7.10 -9.35 -28.13
N VAL A 127 -6.68 -10.43 -28.80
CA VAL A 127 -7.57 -11.46 -29.36
C VAL A 127 -8.31 -12.24 -28.28
N THR A 128 -7.75 -12.28 -27.07
CA THR A 128 -8.36 -12.94 -25.89
C THR A 128 -9.57 -12.17 -25.34
N ILE A 129 -9.72 -10.89 -25.70
CA ILE A 129 -10.79 -10.01 -25.25
C ILE A 129 -11.97 -10.13 -26.23
N ASN A 130 -12.76 -11.19 -26.04
CA ASN A 130 -13.96 -11.44 -26.83
C ASN A 130 -14.97 -10.29 -26.67
N GLY A 131 -15.21 -9.54 -27.74
CA GLY A 131 -16.22 -8.48 -27.78
C GLY A 131 -15.74 -7.11 -27.28
N GLY A 132 -14.43 -6.90 -27.13
CA GLY A 132 -13.87 -5.58 -26.79
C GLY A 132 -14.17 -5.10 -25.37
N MET A 133 -14.52 -6.02 -24.46
CA MET A 133 -14.79 -5.74 -23.05
C MET A 133 -14.08 -6.75 -22.16
N ILE A 134 -13.64 -6.30 -20.98
CA ILE A 134 -13.06 -7.17 -19.95
C ILE A 134 -14.20 -7.65 -19.04
N SER A 135 -14.47 -8.95 -19.08
CA SER A 135 -15.45 -9.60 -18.21
C SER A 135 -14.77 -10.21 -16.99
N ALA A 136 -15.05 -9.66 -15.82
CA ALA A 136 -14.55 -10.14 -14.54
C ALA A 136 -15.70 -10.66 -13.67
N GLU A 137 -15.63 -11.90 -13.20
CA GLU A 137 -16.62 -12.54 -12.34
C GLU A 137 -16.06 -12.73 -10.93
N PHE A 138 -16.83 -12.38 -9.91
CA PHE A 138 -16.41 -12.41 -8.51
C PHE A 138 -17.36 -13.29 -7.72
N ARG A 139 -16.82 -14.29 -7.00
CA ARG A 139 -17.58 -15.21 -6.15
C ARG A 139 -17.32 -14.90 -4.68
N PHE A 140 -18.39 -14.84 -3.90
CA PHE A 140 -18.31 -14.62 -2.47
C PHE A 140 -18.75 -15.87 -1.72
N ASN A 141 -18.18 -16.09 -0.53
CA ASN A 141 -18.51 -17.25 0.30
C ASN A 141 -19.98 -17.25 0.77
N GLU A 142 -20.58 -16.07 0.93
CA GLU A 142 -21.92 -15.84 1.44
C GLU A 142 -22.68 -14.82 0.57
N ARG A 143 -24.02 -14.85 0.65
CA ARG A 143 -24.87 -13.83 0.03
C ARG A 143 -24.68 -12.48 0.76
N ARG A 144 -24.37 -11.43 0.01
CA ARG A 144 -24.13 -10.08 0.54
C ARG A 144 -25.01 -9.05 -0.18
N ASN A 145 -25.31 -7.98 0.54
CA ASN A 145 -26.05 -6.86 0.01
C ASN A 145 -25.06 -5.74 -0.39
N PHE A 146 -24.86 -5.58 -1.70
CA PHE A 146 -23.90 -4.65 -2.29
C PHE A 146 -24.48 -3.24 -2.41
N THR A 147 -23.70 -2.26 -1.96
CA THR A 147 -24.04 -0.84 -1.93
C THR A 147 -23.12 0.03 -2.81
N ALA A 148 -21.91 -0.45 -3.09
CA ALA A 148 -21.05 0.11 -4.12
C ALA A 148 -19.94 -0.87 -4.50
N ILE A 149 -19.38 -0.68 -5.69
CA ILE A 149 -18.13 -1.29 -6.14
C ILE A 149 -17.19 -0.16 -6.51
N SER A 150 -15.94 -0.23 -6.07
CA SER A 150 -14.92 0.74 -6.45
C SER A 150 -13.79 0.04 -7.19
N LEU A 151 -13.38 0.58 -8.34
CA LEU A 151 -12.24 0.10 -9.11
C LEU A 151 -11.13 1.15 -9.11
N HIS A 152 -9.92 0.76 -8.73
CA HIS A 152 -8.75 1.61 -8.87
C HIS A 152 -8.17 1.47 -10.27
N THR A 153 -8.32 2.51 -11.08
CA THR A 153 -8.02 2.48 -12.52
C THR A 153 -7.00 3.55 -12.90
N SER A 154 -6.15 3.23 -13.87
CA SER A 154 -5.19 4.20 -14.41
C SER A 154 -5.84 5.14 -15.42
N ASN A 155 -5.45 6.41 -15.40
CA ASN A 155 -5.75 7.37 -16.46
C ASN A 155 -4.46 7.95 -17.06
N PHE A 156 -3.36 7.19 -17.03
CA PHE A 156 -2.05 7.66 -17.48
C PHE A 156 -1.93 7.66 -19.00
N ARG A 157 -2.61 8.63 -19.63
CA ARG A 157 -2.81 8.69 -21.08
C ARG A 157 -1.54 8.86 -21.91
N LYS A 158 -0.46 9.38 -21.32
CA LYS A 158 0.85 9.48 -21.99
C LYS A 158 1.35 8.15 -22.53
N LEU A 159 0.92 7.05 -21.91
CA LEU A 159 1.22 5.68 -22.32
C LEU A 159 -0.05 4.93 -22.74
N GLY A 160 -1.07 5.62 -23.26
CA GLY A 160 -2.26 5.00 -23.83
C GLY A 160 -3.27 4.42 -22.82
N ALA A 161 -3.00 4.49 -21.52
CA ALA A 161 -3.94 4.04 -20.49
C ALA A 161 -5.04 5.08 -20.24
N GLN A 162 -6.29 4.62 -20.18
CA GLN A 162 -7.45 5.45 -19.86
C GLN A 162 -8.43 4.69 -18.96
N LEU A 163 -9.27 5.44 -18.24
CA LEU A 163 -10.44 4.88 -17.55
C LEU A 163 -11.35 4.14 -18.55
N PHE A 164 -12.08 3.13 -18.05
CA PHE A 164 -13.15 2.49 -18.81
C PHE A 164 -14.26 3.52 -19.12
N SER A 165 -14.99 3.34 -20.22
CA SER A 165 -16.12 4.21 -20.60
C SER A 165 -17.45 3.74 -20.01
N GLU A 166 -17.59 2.43 -19.82
CA GLU A 166 -18.80 1.80 -19.34
C GLU A 166 -18.47 0.59 -18.45
N ALA A 167 -19.25 0.42 -17.38
CA ALA A 167 -19.25 -0.78 -16.56
C ALA A 167 -20.69 -1.32 -16.47
N VAL A 168 -20.87 -2.57 -16.89
CA VAL A 168 -22.14 -3.30 -16.75
C VAL A 168 -21.97 -4.36 -15.67
N ILE A 169 -22.79 -4.28 -14.61
CA ILE A 169 -22.72 -5.18 -13.47
C ILE A 169 -23.96 -6.06 -13.43
N LEU A 170 -23.72 -7.37 -13.47
CA LEU A 170 -24.72 -8.41 -13.34
C LEU A 170 -24.59 -9.10 -11.98
N PHE A 171 -25.72 -9.49 -11.41
CA PHE A 171 -25.80 -10.06 -10.06
C PHE A 171 -26.48 -11.41 -10.08
N SER A 172 -25.96 -12.37 -9.33
CA SER A 172 -26.56 -13.68 -9.10
C SER A 172 -26.58 -14.03 -7.62
N THR A 173 -27.69 -14.63 -7.17
CA THR A 173 -27.90 -15.07 -5.78
C THR A 173 -27.46 -16.52 -5.54
N SER A 174 -27.17 -17.26 -6.62
CA SER A 174 -26.65 -18.62 -6.60
C SER A 174 -25.23 -18.66 -7.19
N ASP A 175 -24.59 -19.83 -7.11
CA ASP A 175 -23.27 -20.03 -7.71
C ASP A 175 -23.35 -20.31 -9.23
N ASP A 176 -24.55 -20.58 -9.75
CA ASP A 176 -24.81 -20.87 -11.16
C ASP A 176 -24.69 -19.63 -12.05
N ASP A 177 -24.54 -19.80 -13.36
CA ASP A 177 -24.40 -18.69 -14.33
C ASP A 177 -25.74 -18.00 -14.68
N LEU A 178 -26.71 -18.10 -13.78
CA LEU A 178 -28.00 -17.43 -13.88
C LEU A 178 -27.90 -16.05 -13.24
N TYR A 179 -27.73 -15.04 -14.08
CA TYR A 179 -27.71 -13.64 -13.68
C TYR A 179 -29.11 -13.04 -13.70
N SER A 180 -29.38 -12.15 -12.75
CA SER A 180 -30.62 -11.39 -12.70
C SER A 180 -30.72 -10.40 -13.86
N SER A 181 -31.94 -10.16 -14.36
CA SER A 181 -32.23 -9.18 -15.40
C SER A 181 -32.00 -7.73 -14.94
N ARG A 182 -32.06 -7.44 -13.63
CA ARG A 182 -31.79 -6.09 -13.09
C ARG A 182 -30.29 -5.85 -12.99
N ILE A 183 -29.69 -5.47 -14.12
CA ILE A 183 -28.30 -5.04 -14.24
C ILE A 183 -28.12 -3.60 -13.76
N VAL A 184 -26.90 -3.26 -13.34
CA VAL A 184 -26.48 -1.86 -13.12
C VAL A 184 -25.59 -1.46 -14.27
N LYS A 185 -25.95 -0.37 -14.95
CA LYS A 185 -25.15 0.23 -16.02
C LYS A 185 -24.56 1.53 -15.51
N PHE A 186 -23.24 1.64 -15.57
CA PHE A 186 -22.51 2.83 -15.15
C PHE A 186 -21.69 3.39 -16.31
N GLU A 187 -21.90 4.66 -16.63
CA GLU A 187 -21.17 5.37 -17.69
C GLU A 187 -20.16 6.32 -17.04
N GLN A 188 -18.88 6.11 -17.38
CA GLN A 188 -17.77 6.90 -16.89
C GLN A 188 -17.37 7.93 -17.94
N GLN A 189 -17.40 9.20 -17.56
CA GLN A 189 -16.97 10.27 -18.46
C GLN A 189 -15.45 10.23 -18.61
N PRO A 190 -14.93 10.42 -19.84
CA PRO A 190 -13.49 10.46 -20.05
C PRO A 190 -12.89 11.70 -19.40
N ASP A 191 -11.86 11.52 -18.58
CA ASP A 191 -11.11 12.64 -18.04
C ASP A 191 -9.88 12.92 -18.89
N PHE A 192 -9.91 14.04 -19.60
CA PHE A 192 -8.80 14.57 -20.41
C PHE A 192 -7.88 15.55 -19.65
N THR A 193 -8.24 15.91 -18.43
CA THR A 193 -7.53 16.94 -17.64
C THR A 193 -6.49 16.31 -16.73
N PHE A 194 -6.86 15.28 -15.95
CA PHE A 194 -5.97 14.68 -14.95
C PHE A 194 -5.52 13.29 -15.37
N GLU A 195 -4.21 13.09 -15.49
CA GLU A 195 -3.59 11.80 -15.89
C GLU A 195 -3.25 10.90 -14.69
N THR A 196 -3.90 11.12 -13.55
CA THR A 196 -3.66 10.36 -12.31
C THR A 196 -4.58 9.15 -12.23
N SER A 197 -4.08 8.07 -11.62
CA SER A 197 -4.90 6.93 -11.20
C SER A 197 -5.88 7.35 -10.10
N ARG A 198 -7.03 6.69 -10.05
CA ARG A 198 -8.09 7.03 -9.08
C ARG A 198 -9.03 5.86 -8.83
N TRP A 199 -9.76 5.97 -7.73
CA TRP A 199 -10.92 5.13 -7.47
C TRP A 199 -12.14 5.65 -8.21
N VAL A 200 -12.69 4.82 -9.09
CA VAL A 200 -14.01 5.02 -9.69
C VAL A 200 -15.01 4.22 -8.89
N ARG A 201 -15.82 4.92 -8.09
CA ARG A 201 -16.86 4.31 -7.23
C ARG A 201 -18.21 4.27 -7.94
N ILE A 202 -18.67 3.07 -8.22
CA ILE A 202 -19.98 2.77 -8.82
C ILE A 202 -20.99 2.52 -7.69
N PRO A 203 -21.93 3.45 -7.43
CA PRO A 203 -22.95 3.22 -6.42
C PRO A 203 -23.94 2.14 -6.88
N ILE A 204 -24.36 1.28 -5.96
CA ILE A 204 -25.32 0.21 -6.22
C ILE A 204 -26.48 0.39 -5.24
N ASN A 205 -27.71 0.38 -5.75
CA ASN A 205 -28.91 0.55 -4.94
C ASN A 205 -29.26 -0.74 -4.18
N SER A 206 -28.38 -1.19 -3.27
CA SER A 206 -28.60 -2.31 -2.36
C SER A 206 -29.03 -3.60 -3.08
N ARG A 207 -28.06 -4.30 -3.69
CA ARG A 207 -28.31 -5.53 -4.45
C ARG A 207 -27.83 -6.79 -3.73
N LEU A 208 -28.71 -7.75 -3.51
CA LEU A 208 -28.35 -9.05 -2.95
C LEU A 208 -27.67 -9.93 -4.00
N ALA A 209 -26.46 -10.40 -3.74
CA ALA A 209 -25.76 -11.34 -4.61
C ALA A 209 -24.77 -12.22 -3.83
N LYS A 210 -24.49 -13.41 -4.36
CA LYS A 210 -23.36 -14.27 -3.96
C LYS A 210 -22.28 -14.29 -5.04
N LYS A 211 -22.67 -14.02 -6.28
CA LYS A 211 -21.78 -13.90 -7.44
C LYS A 211 -22.13 -12.65 -8.22
N LEU A 212 -21.14 -11.93 -8.72
CA LEU A 212 -21.35 -10.80 -9.62
C LEU A 212 -20.39 -10.86 -10.80
N ARG A 213 -20.80 -10.29 -11.93
CA ARG A 213 -19.97 -10.11 -13.12
C ARG A 213 -19.93 -8.64 -13.47
N ILE A 214 -18.74 -8.14 -13.77
CA ILE A 214 -18.49 -6.78 -14.21
C ILE A 214 -17.92 -6.88 -15.63
N ASP A 215 -18.62 -6.30 -16.59
CA ASP A 215 -18.14 -6.13 -17.95
C ASP A 215 -17.69 -4.68 -18.12
N LEU A 216 -16.39 -4.49 -18.40
CA LEU A 216 -15.77 -3.18 -18.55
C LEU A 216 -15.46 -2.91 -20.02
N THR A 217 -15.96 -1.79 -20.53
CA THR A 217 -15.68 -1.33 -21.90
C THR A 217 -14.52 -0.35 -21.89
N PHE A 218 -13.58 -0.54 -22.81
CA PHE A 218 -12.45 0.37 -22.97
C PHE A 218 -12.91 1.80 -23.29
N GLY A 219 -12.19 2.79 -22.76
CA GLY A 219 -12.34 4.18 -23.20
C GLY A 219 -12.19 4.33 -24.71
N ASP A 220 -12.87 5.32 -25.29
CA ASP A 220 -12.90 5.51 -26.76
C ASP A 220 -11.49 5.68 -27.33
N SER A 221 -10.66 6.45 -26.64
CA SER A 221 -9.26 6.74 -27.00
C SER A 221 -8.24 5.85 -26.26
N ALA A 222 -8.70 4.86 -25.50
CA ALA A 222 -7.84 3.98 -24.73
C ALA A 222 -7.14 2.98 -25.65
N GLU A 223 -5.84 2.81 -25.46
CA GLU A 223 -5.08 1.67 -25.98
C GLU A 223 -5.02 0.55 -24.94
N TYR A 224 -4.92 0.94 -23.67
CA TYR A 224 -4.84 0.03 -22.54
C TYR A 224 -5.88 0.34 -21.47
N LEU A 225 -6.36 -0.70 -20.80
CA LEU A 225 -7.15 -0.61 -19.57
C LEU A 225 -6.34 -1.27 -18.45
N LEU A 226 -6.07 -0.51 -17.38
CA LEU A 226 -5.27 -0.98 -16.25
C LEU A 226 -6.07 -0.84 -14.94
N ILE A 227 -6.09 -1.91 -14.15
CA ILE A 227 -6.74 -1.98 -12.83
C ILE A 227 -5.73 -2.53 -11.83
N SER A 228 -5.59 -1.87 -10.69
CA SER A 228 -4.74 -2.39 -9.61
C SER A 228 -5.54 -3.05 -8.50
N GLU A 229 -6.75 -2.58 -8.21
CA GLU A 229 -7.47 -2.98 -7.00
C GLU A 229 -8.99 -2.83 -7.18
N ILE A 230 -9.77 -3.71 -6.54
CA ILE A 230 -11.23 -3.64 -6.51
C ILE A 230 -11.74 -3.76 -5.08
N LYS A 231 -12.69 -2.90 -4.72
CA LYS A 231 -13.33 -2.90 -3.39
C LYS A 231 -14.84 -3.09 -3.49
N PHE A 232 -15.37 -3.92 -2.61
CA PHE A 232 -16.80 -4.23 -2.51
C PHE A 232 -17.39 -3.68 -1.21
N GLU A 233 -18.21 -2.63 -1.30
CA GLU A 233 -18.96 -2.11 -0.16
C GLU A 233 -20.25 -2.89 0.01
N SER A 234 -20.28 -3.81 0.99
CA SER A 234 -21.44 -4.67 1.19
C SER A 234 -21.62 -5.13 2.64
N ASN A 235 -22.87 -5.44 2.99
CA ASN A 235 -23.25 -5.96 4.30
C ASN A 235 -23.60 -7.45 4.20
N ASN A 236 -23.26 -8.22 5.24
CA ASN A 236 -23.65 -9.63 5.30
C ASN A 236 -25.15 -9.74 5.58
N VAL A 237 -25.86 -10.56 4.82
CA VAL A 237 -27.27 -10.84 5.07
C VAL A 237 -27.34 -12.09 5.94
N ALA A 238 -27.36 -11.88 7.26
CA ALA A 238 -27.63 -12.94 8.23
C ALA A 238 -29.13 -13.30 8.23
N PHE A 239 -29.66 -13.78 7.10
CA PHE A 239 -31.06 -14.23 7.03
C PHE A 239 -31.17 -15.46 6.13
N ARG A 240 -31.42 -16.62 6.77
CA ARG A 240 -31.97 -17.82 6.11
C ARG A 240 -33.44 -17.54 5.80
N LEU A 241 -33.73 -16.90 4.68
CA LEU A 241 -35.06 -16.97 4.10
C LEU A 241 -35.14 -18.24 3.23
N PRO A 242 -36.26 -18.98 3.24
CA PRO A 242 -36.47 -20.08 2.30
C PRO A 242 -36.35 -19.53 0.87
N ASP A 243 -35.67 -20.28 -0.01
CA ASP A 243 -35.49 -19.96 -1.42
C ASP A 243 -36.83 -20.00 -2.17
N THR A 244 -37.75 -19.07 -1.91
CA THR A 244 -38.96 -18.83 -2.70
C THR A 244 -39.43 -17.39 -2.50
N ILE A 245 -38.74 -16.43 -3.12
CA ILE A 245 -39.39 -15.19 -3.54
C ILE A 245 -38.94 -14.95 -4.98
N ASP A 246 -39.77 -15.43 -5.91
CA ASP A 246 -39.80 -14.88 -7.27
C ASP A 246 -40.14 -13.40 -7.13
N ASP A 247 -39.13 -12.52 -7.26
CA ASP A 247 -39.30 -11.07 -7.33
C ASP A 247 -39.78 -10.70 -8.73
N ASP A 248 -41.00 -11.13 -9.05
CA ASP A 248 -41.79 -10.56 -10.15
C ASP A 248 -42.38 -9.25 -9.65
N THR A 249 -41.72 -8.14 -9.99
CA THR A 249 -42.35 -6.89 -10.47
C THR A 249 -41.31 -5.75 -10.61
N THR A 250 -41.37 -5.05 -11.75
CA THR A 250 -40.59 -3.87 -12.17
C THR A 250 -39.22 -4.14 -12.81
N ASP A 251 -39.24 -4.22 -14.15
CA ASP A 251 -38.10 -3.98 -15.03
C ASP A 251 -37.62 -2.54 -14.84
N SER A 252 -36.46 -2.37 -14.20
CA SER A 252 -35.75 -1.09 -14.21
C SER A 252 -34.26 -1.35 -14.32
N ILE A 253 -33.70 -1.09 -15.50
CA ILE A 253 -32.27 -0.91 -15.70
C ILE A 253 -31.90 0.38 -14.97
N LEU A 254 -31.07 0.28 -13.92
CA LEU A 254 -30.54 1.46 -13.24
C LEU A 254 -29.33 1.94 -14.01
N THR A 255 -29.51 3.05 -14.75
CA THR A 255 -28.41 3.76 -15.42
C THR A 255 -27.92 4.85 -14.48
N ILE A 256 -26.63 4.82 -14.14
CA ILE A 256 -25.97 5.76 -13.23
C ILE A 256 -24.86 6.47 -14.00
N ASP A 257 -24.88 7.79 -14.02
CA ASP A 257 -23.80 8.62 -14.60
C ASP A 257 -22.77 9.00 -13.52
N SER A 258 -21.52 9.14 -13.95
CA SER A 258 -20.36 9.64 -13.21
C SER A 258 -20.61 10.90 -12.36
N GLN A 259 -21.59 11.75 -12.70
CA GLN A 259 -21.95 12.93 -11.90
C GLN A 259 -22.45 12.58 -10.49
N ASN A 260 -22.90 11.34 -10.26
CA ASN A 260 -23.30 10.81 -8.96
C ASN A 260 -22.25 9.83 -8.36
N ALA A 261 -21.14 9.59 -9.07
CA ALA A 261 -20.02 8.80 -8.58
C ALA A 261 -19.05 9.68 -7.79
N ILE A 262 -18.54 9.15 -6.68
CA ILE A 262 -17.48 9.82 -5.92
C ILE A 262 -16.15 9.30 -6.49
N GLU A 263 -15.48 10.11 -7.29
CA GLU A 263 -14.09 9.85 -7.67
C GLU A 263 -13.18 10.21 -6.48
N ILE A 264 -12.52 9.21 -5.91
CA ILE A 264 -11.51 9.43 -4.86
C ILE A 264 -10.15 9.39 -5.55
N ILE A 265 -9.57 10.56 -5.76
CA ILE A 265 -8.19 10.68 -6.23
C ILE A 265 -7.29 10.16 -5.11
N SER A 266 -6.56 9.08 -5.38
CA SER A 266 -5.55 8.54 -4.49
C SER A 266 -4.38 9.53 -4.43
N SER A 267 -4.48 10.54 -3.56
CA SER A 267 -3.31 11.36 -3.26
C SER A 267 -2.37 10.51 -2.43
N ASN A 268 -1.36 9.93 -3.07
CA ASN A 268 -0.19 9.45 -2.35
C ASN A 268 0.29 10.61 -1.47
N THR A 269 0.25 10.44 -0.14
CA THR A 269 0.93 11.32 0.80
C THR A 269 2.43 11.13 0.66
N ALA A 270 2.97 11.55 -0.48
CA ALA A 270 4.39 11.67 -0.78
C ALA A 270 4.77 13.15 -1.02
N SER A 271 4.01 14.10 -0.48
CA SER A 271 4.23 15.54 -0.65
C SER A 271 4.80 16.27 0.58
N LYS A 272 5.22 15.55 1.62
CA LYS A 272 5.98 16.17 2.74
C LYS A 272 7.49 16.24 2.50
N GLN A 273 8.04 15.49 1.55
CA GLN A 273 9.48 15.55 1.24
C GLN A 273 9.82 16.67 0.25
N THR A 274 8.95 16.94 -0.73
CA THR A 274 9.19 17.89 -1.84
C THR A 274 8.95 19.36 -1.47
N THR A 275 8.24 19.63 -0.37
CA THR A 275 8.04 21.01 0.12
C THR A 275 9.24 21.54 0.89
N LEU A 276 9.94 20.70 1.67
CA LEU A 276 11.12 21.14 2.44
C LEU A 276 12.31 21.51 1.56
N GLU A 277 12.59 20.75 0.50
CA GLU A 277 13.71 21.07 -0.39
C GLU A 277 13.50 22.37 -1.16
N THR A 278 12.28 22.62 -1.66
CA THR A 278 11.94 23.88 -2.35
C THR A 278 12.03 25.09 -1.42
N PHE A 279 11.69 24.95 -0.13
CA PHE A 279 11.89 26.02 0.86
C PHE A 279 13.37 26.34 1.09
N ILE A 280 14.25 25.34 1.14
CA ILE A 280 15.69 25.55 1.35
C ILE A 280 16.31 26.31 0.17
N TYR A 281 15.96 25.94 -1.08
CA TYR A 281 16.52 26.59 -2.27
C TYR A 281 16.04 28.04 -2.47
N ILE A 282 14.91 28.45 -1.89
CA ILE A 282 14.38 29.82 -2.03
C ILE A 282 14.73 30.70 -0.82
N LEU A 283 14.57 30.19 0.40
CA LEU A 283 14.74 30.99 1.63
C LEU A 283 16.21 31.25 1.95
N LEU A 284 17.10 30.27 1.69
CA LEU A 284 18.52 30.41 1.97
C LEU A 284 19.17 31.55 1.14
N PRO A 285 19.05 31.60 -0.21
CA PRO A 285 19.64 32.70 -0.98
C PRO A 285 18.97 34.04 -0.70
N PHE A 286 17.66 34.06 -0.42
CA PHE A 286 16.96 35.29 -0.07
C PHE A 286 17.49 35.89 1.24
N SER A 287 17.71 35.06 2.27
CA SER A 287 18.27 35.52 3.55
C SER A 287 19.71 36.04 3.40
N LEU A 288 20.54 35.39 2.57
CA LEU A 288 21.91 35.84 2.28
C LEU A 288 21.92 37.17 1.52
N ALA A 289 21.00 37.36 0.56
CA ALA A 289 20.88 38.61 -0.18
C ALA A 289 20.49 39.78 0.74
N VAL A 290 19.55 39.57 1.66
CA VAL A 290 19.14 40.59 2.64
C VAL A 290 20.29 40.93 3.59
N MET A 291 21.03 39.94 4.08
CA MET A 291 22.20 40.17 4.93
C MET A 291 23.31 40.95 4.21
N PHE A 292 23.54 40.67 2.93
CA PHE A 292 24.50 41.42 2.11
C PHE A 292 24.08 42.88 1.93
N LEU A 293 22.81 43.15 1.69
CA LEU A 293 22.28 44.51 1.58
C LEU A 293 22.42 45.31 2.89
N ILE A 294 22.18 44.67 4.03
CA ILE A 294 22.38 45.28 5.35
C ILE A 294 23.86 45.57 5.58
N ALA A 295 24.76 44.64 5.26
CA ALA A 295 26.20 44.84 5.38
C ALA A 295 26.71 45.98 4.47
N LEU A 296 26.20 46.06 3.24
CA LEU A 296 26.52 47.14 2.31
C LEU A 296 26.01 48.49 2.83
N ALA A 297 24.78 48.54 3.35
CA ALA A 297 24.24 49.74 3.99
C ALA A 297 25.10 50.16 5.20
N CYS A 298 25.49 49.22 6.06
CA CYS A 298 26.39 49.50 7.18
C CYS A 298 27.78 49.97 6.72
N TYR A 299 28.34 49.40 5.65
CA TYR A 299 29.61 49.84 5.09
C TYR A 299 29.55 51.27 4.52
N LEU A 300 28.42 51.63 3.90
CA LEU A 300 28.20 52.98 3.37
C LEU A 300 27.85 54.00 4.47
N LEU A 301 27.27 53.55 5.58
CA LEU A 301 26.88 54.38 6.73
C LEU A 301 27.97 54.50 7.81
N LEU A 302 29.03 53.69 7.77
CA LEU A 302 30.20 53.90 8.61
C LEU A 302 30.92 55.18 8.13
N PRO A 303 30.98 56.23 8.96
CA PRO A 303 31.70 57.44 8.59
C PRO A 303 33.15 57.08 8.32
N ARG A 304 33.65 57.45 7.13
CA ARG A 304 35.09 57.56 6.86
C ARG A 304 35.64 58.61 7.82
N HIS A 305 35.89 58.22 9.06
CA HIS A 305 36.59 59.03 10.05
C HIS A 305 38.07 59.04 9.64
N ALA A 306 38.34 59.84 8.62
CA ALA A 306 39.66 60.29 8.29
C ALA A 306 40.22 61.03 9.51
N ARG A 307 41.31 60.46 10.01
CA ARG A 307 42.35 61.01 10.88
C ARG A 307 42.33 62.54 10.97
N THR A 308 42.18 63.07 12.17
CA THR A 308 42.66 64.43 12.52
C THR A 308 43.89 64.37 13.42
N PRO A 309 44.90 65.25 13.22
CA PRO A 309 46.26 65.09 13.74
C PRO A 309 46.53 65.72 15.13
N MET A 310 47.65 65.27 15.71
CA MET A 310 48.31 65.63 16.98
C MET A 310 48.52 67.13 17.29
N LYS A 311 48.61 67.45 18.60
CA LYS A 311 49.79 68.00 19.33
C LYS A 311 49.43 68.16 20.83
N ALA A 312 49.97 67.36 21.76
CA ALA A 312 51.29 67.39 22.41
C ALA A 312 51.47 68.48 23.49
N PHE A 313 51.54 68.07 24.77
CA PHE A 313 52.55 68.59 25.71
C PHE A 313 52.77 67.59 26.86
N GLN A 314 54.04 67.22 27.07
CA GLN A 314 54.55 66.36 28.13
C GLN A 314 54.86 67.17 29.40
N SER A 315 54.73 66.53 30.57
CA SER A 315 55.86 66.38 31.51
C SER A 315 55.56 65.33 32.60
N LYS A 316 56.56 64.48 32.83
CA LYS A 316 56.69 63.37 33.81
C LYS A 316 56.89 63.89 35.28
N PRO A 317 57.35 63.08 36.26
CA PRO A 317 56.79 61.88 36.93
C PRO A 317 56.93 61.95 38.48
N LEU A 318 56.56 60.88 39.20
CA LEU A 318 56.97 60.38 40.55
C LEU A 318 55.71 59.77 41.22
N MET A 319 55.67 58.80 42.15
CA MET A 319 56.51 57.77 42.77
C MET A 319 55.61 57.16 43.90
N GLY A 320 55.79 55.90 44.30
CA GLY A 320 55.22 55.30 45.54
C GLY A 320 53.85 54.60 45.38
N GLU A 321 53.72 53.29 45.68
CA GLU A 321 53.45 52.69 47.03
C GLU A 321 51.95 52.82 47.43
N TYR A 322 51.21 51.92 48.08
CA TYR A 322 51.38 50.62 48.75
C TYR A 322 49.97 50.24 49.35
N TYR A 323 49.64 48.94 49.45
CA TYR A 323 48.62 48.26 50.33
C TYR A 323 47.12 48.62 50.22
N ASP A 324 46.14 47.84 50.69
CA ASP A 324 45.83 46.41 50.94
C ASP A 324 44.41 46.44 51.59
N GLN A 325 43.81 45.27 51.83
CA GLN A 325 42.91 44.97 52.97
C GLN A 325 41.38 44.89 52.74
N GLN A 326 40.95 43.64 52.53
CA GLN A 326 40.05 42.79 53.36
C GLN A 326 38.87 43.35 54.20
N CYS A 327 37.75 42.62 54.03
CA CYS A 327 36.96 41.88 55.06
C CYS A 327 35.62 42.41 55.65
N CYS A 328 34.59 41.57 55.42
CA CYS A 328 33.63 40.90 56.36
C CYS A 328 32.45 41.63 57.06
N GLY A 329 31.33 40.88 57.15
CA GLY A 329 30.28 40.96 58.19
C GLY A 329 28.83 40.85 57.64
N THR A 330 28.25 39.65 57.42
CA THR A 330 27.42 38.77 58.30
C THR A 330 25.93 39.14 58.55
N SER A 331 25.07 38.11 58.42
CA SER A 331 23.77 37.88 59.11
C SER A 331 22.54 38.62 58.56
N SER A 332 21.32 38.07 58.35
CA SER A 332 20.65 36.83 58.74
C SER A 332 19.34 36.67 57.94
N ARG A 333 18.78 35.45 57.97
CA ARG A 333 17.38 35.06 58.25
C ARG A 333 16.66 34.21 57.19
N SER A 334 16.12 33.13 57.74
CA SER A 334 15.41 31.96 57.24
C SER A 334 14.13 32.22 56.44
N ASN A 335 13.80 31.31 55.52
CA ASN A 335 12.68 30.36 55.72
C ASN A 335 12.68 29.25 54.65
N ALA A 336 12.47 28.03 55.12
CA ALA A 336 12.28 26.83 54.34
C ALA A 336 10.79 26.59 54.09
N SER A 337 10.43 26.08 52.91
CA SER A 337 9.23 25.25 52.73
C SER A 337 9.32 24.43 51.44
N THR A 338 9.50 23.14 51.67
CA THR A 338 9.41 21.99 50.78
C THR A 338 8.03 21.87 50.13
N LYS A 339 7.95 21.57 48.82
CA LYS A 339 6.82 20.82 48.24
C LYS A 339 7.31 19.78 47.25
N ARG A 340 6.72 18.59 47.42
CA ARG A 340 7.07 17.30 46.83
C ARG A 340 6.51 17.15 45.43
N TYR A 341 7.21 16.32 44.65
CA TYR A 341 6.73 15.67 43.43
C TYR A 341 5.54 14.74 43.71
N ALA A 342 4.65 14.62 42.72
CA ALA A 342 3.62 13.58 42.63
C ALA A 342 3.66 12.94 41.22
N PRO A 343 3.22 11.68 41.08
CA PRO A 343 3.80 10.73 40.12
C PRO A 343 2.96 10.47 38.85
N THR A 344 3.64 9.90 37.87
CA THR A 344 3.15 9.33 36.61
C THR A 344 2.26 8.09 36.82
N PRO A 345 1.31 7.76 35.91
CA PRO A 345 0.46 6.58 36.05
C PRO A 345 1.22 5.28 35.72
N GLU A 346 0.99 4.31 36.58
CA GLU A 346 1.49 2.93 36.57
C GLU A 346 0.87 2.13 35.41
N LYS A 347 1.72 1.53 34.58
CA LYS A 347 1.37 0.51 33.59
C LYS A 347 1.22 -0.82 34.35
N LEU A 348 0.07 -1.48 34.26
CA LEU A 348 -0.05 -2.88 34.69
C LEU A 348 0.88 -3.73 33.81
N SER A 349 2.01 -4.17 34.37
CA SER A 349 2.84 -5.23 33.83
C SER A 349 2.30 -6.58 34.31
N TYR A 350 1.74 -7.35 33.40
CA TYR A 350 1.73 -8.81 33.54
C TYR A 350 2.71 -9.31 32.48
N ASP A 351 3.97 -9.42 32.90
CA ASP A 351 5.09 -9.79 32.04
C ASP A 351 5.65 -11.11 32.57
N ASP A 352 5.36 -12.16 31.82
CA ASP A 352 6.01 -13.47 31.92
C ASP A 352 6.05 -14.08 30.51
N SER A 353 6.40 -13.26 29.50
CA SER A 353 6.73 -13.76 28.17
C SER A 353 8.23 -13.72 27.97
N GLU A 354 8.85 -14.90 27.99
CA GLU A 354 10.23 -15.15 27.56
C GLU A 354 10.36 -15.05 26.03
N TYR A 355 9.92 -13.93 25.46
CA TYR A 355 10.02 -13.62 24.03
C TYR A 355 11.04 -12.50 23.81
N ALA A 356 12.04 -12.79 23.00
CA ALA A 356 12.97 -11.77 22.50
C ALA A 356 12.29 -11.06 21.32
N ASP A 357 11.90 -9.81 21.51
CA ASP A 357 11.42 -8.96 20.41
C ASP A 357 12.56 -8.69 19.41
N PRO A 358 12.27 -8.67 18.10
CA PRO A 358 13.30 -8.41 17.09
C PRO A 358 13.72 -6.94 17.13
N ASP A 359 15.03 -6.68 17.09
CA ASP A 359 15.57 -5.32 16.99
C ASP A 359 15.16 -4.67 15.66
N ILE A 360 14.18 -3.76 15.70
CA ILE A 360 13.62 -3.10 14.51
C ILE A 360 14.62 -2.10 13.87
N GLU A 361 15.73 -1.76 14.52
CA GLU A 361 16.65 -0.71 14.06
C GLU A 361 17.72 -1.13 13.03
N ALA A 362 17.85 -2.41 12.65
CA ALA A 362 18.94 -2.86 11.77
C ALA A 362 18.52 -3.43 10.40
N GLY A 363 17.22 -3.54 10.09
CA GLY A 363 16.72 -4.21 8.88
C GLY A 363 16.42 -3.31 7.66
N GLN A 364 16.37 -1.98 7.82
CA GLN A 364 15.85 -1.08 6.79
C GLN A 364 16.81 -0.72 5.65
N LEU A 365 17.98 -1.36 5.53
CA LEU A 365 18.98 -1.01 4.51
C LEU A 365 19.50 -2.16 3.64
N ALA A 366 18.88 -3.36 3.68
CA ALA A 366 19.33 -4.50 2.88
C ALA A 366 18.25 -5.22 2.04
N ALA A 367 17.08 -4.61 1.83
CA ALA A 367 16.04 -5.16 0.94
C ALA A 367 15.83 -4.35 -0.36
N ALA A 368 16.78 -3.49 -0.72
CA ALA A 368 16.81 -2.83 -2.02
C ALA A 368 17.93 -3.44 -2.86
N SER A 369 17.62 -4.55 -3.55
CA SER A 369 18.29 -5.05 -4.77
C SER A 369 18.33 -6.58 -4.81
N SER A 370 17.18 -7.19 -5.11
CA SER A 370 17.11 -8.53 -5.70
C SER A 370 15.66 -8.78 -6.11
N LYS A 371 15.23 -8.21 -7.24
CA LYS A 371 13.92 -8.47 -7.83
C LYS A 371 13.96 -9.83 -8.55
N HIS A 372 13.74 -10.90 -7.80
CA HIS A 372 13.36 -12.20 -8.36
C HIS A 372 12.07 -12.64 -7.70
N TYR A 373 10.97 -12.47 -8.42
CA TYR A 373 9.66 -12.98 -8.03
C TYR A 373 9.71 -14.50 -8.08
N ALA A 374 9.58 -15.12 -6.92
CA ALA A 374 9.45 -16.56 -6.80
C ALA A 374 7.97 -16.90 -6.68
N THR A 375 7.42 -17.43 -7.78
CA THR A 375 6.10 -18.04 -7.90
C THR A 375 5.98 -19.24 -6.95
N THR A 376 5.11 -19.20 -5.95
CA THR A 376 4.78 -20.39 -5.17
C THR A 376 3.50 -21.04 -5.68
N ASN A 377 3.64 -22.09 -6.50
CA ASN A 377 2.59 -23.08 -6.68
C ASN A 377 2.40 -23.84 -5.36
N LEU A 378 1.27 -23.64 -4.69
CA LEU A 378 0.90 -24.43 -3.52
C LEU A 378 0.44 -25.83 -3.98
N LEU A 379 1.32 -26.83 -3.81
CA LEU A 379 0.97 -28.23 -4.06
C LEU A 379 -0.10 -28.72 -3.06
N GLN A 380 -1.32 -28.93 -3.55
CA GLN A 380 -2.34 -29.75 -2.91
C GLN A 380 -2.00 -31.23 -3.15
N SER A 381 -1.15 -31.82 -2.30
CA SER A 381 -0.85 -33.25 -2.40
C SER A 381 -1.99 -34.10 -1.83
N GLN A 382 -2.68 -34.84 -2.71
CA GLN A 382 -3.48 -35.99 -2.34
C GLN A 382 -2.53 -37.08 -1.78
N TYR A 383 -2.59 -37.33 -0.48
CA TYR A 383 -2.08 -38.57 0.10
C TYR A 383 -3.25 -39.34 0.72
N SER A 384 -3.62 -40.42 0.05
CA SER A 384 -4.46 -41.50 0.56
C SER A 384 -3.70 -42.22 1.67
N PHE A 385 -4.17 -42.08 2.92
CA PHE A 385 -3.67 -42.85 4.05
C PHE A 385 -4.23 -44.27 3.99
N ALA A 386 -3.37 -45.26 3.74
CA ALA A 386 -3.63 -46.64 4.12
C ALA A 386 -3.42 -46.78 5.64
N PRO A 387 -4.33 -47.43 6.39
CA PRO A 387 -4.18 -47.59 7.83
C PRO A 387 -3.20 -48.74 8.11
N THR A 388 -2.05 -48.42 8.71
CA THR A 388 -1.21 -49.42 9.38
C THR A 388 -1.61 -49.49 10.85
N ASN A 389 -2.19 -50.63 11.22
CA ASN A 389 -2.44 -51.01 12.61
C ASN A 389 -1.12 -51.11 13.38
N PHE A 390 -1.07 -50.49 14.55
CA PHE A 390 -0.16 -50.90 15.63
C PHE A 390 -1.00 -51.22 16.87
N TRP A 391 -0.62 -52.32 17.50
CA TRP A 391 -1.22 -52.95 18.68
C TRP A 391 -1.23 -52.05 19.91
#